data_AF-A0A9J7N4B4-F1
#
_entry.id   AF-A0A9J7N4B4-F1
#
_cell.length_a   1.000
_cell.length_b   1.000
_cell.length_c   1.000
_cell.angle_alpha   90.00
_cell.angle_beta   90.00
_cell.angle_gamma   90.00
#
_symmetry.space_group_name_H-M   'P 1'
#
loop_
_entity.id
_entity.type
_entity.pdbx_description
1 polymer ?
#
loop_
_entity_poly.entity_id
_entity_poly.type
_entity_poly.pdbx_seq_one_letter_code
_entity_poly.pdbx_strand_id
1 'polypeptide(L)'
;MEQRLVKKTNMTAIRCPLLRPPVNGYVRGSNSYGDVTNFTCDPGYNLVGASSLTSVQCPFLPRPTNGFVSGSNSYGDVTNFTCDPGYNLVGAPSLTCLRDGTWRGQPPTCAACDTFSTDTQYRYRWNLPRLTGDRFEFEVKATNDVHVALSSQRHDLANMYEIVIGGWGNTHSVIRRSKQGTHHATASTPDINSPTEYRKFWITWSSDGTIAVGRGGETEPFMQWKDPDPLPIIYAGYSTGWWSTGLWRFCHNTDKPQRNGSCKVGYRLVFGTCILLSLEEMSYAAAKKACRKDGASLAMPKTEDLDVALRNLVKTVGENREHWIGMKRLHTRSWQWEDGTDLGNYQAWCPGEPSNRGWIFNMNKFCVQYWSGCTESIMWDDTECYRSKQFICQASPN
;
A
#
# COMPACT_ATOMS: atom_id res chain seq x y z
N MET A 1 38.12 -15.48 -48.55
CA MET A 1 36.66 -15.55 -48.35
C MET A 1 36.37 -14.99 -46.99
N GLU A 2 35.66 -13.86 -46.90
CA GLU A 2 34.89 -13.50 -45.70
C GLU A 2 33.83 -12.48 -46.12
N GLN A 3 32.57 -12.93 -46.16
CA GLN A 3 31.41 -12.10 -46.45
C GLN A 3 30.92 -11.47 -45.14
N ARG A 4 30.92 -10.14 -45.07
CA ARG A 4 30.25 -9.38 -44.01
C ARG A 4 28.77 -9.19 -44.38
N LEU A 5 27.88 -9.93 -43.71
CA LEU A 5 26.44 -9.73 -43.77
C LEU A 5 26.07 -8.40 -43.09
N VAL A 6 25.74 -7.39 -43.91
CA VAL A 6 25.06 -6.18 -43.44
C VAL A 6 23.56 -6.48 -43.43
N LYS A 7 22.95 -6.61 -42.25
CA LYS A 7 21.49 -6.63 -42.10
C LYS A 7 20.95 -5.28 -42.61
N LYS A 8 20.35 -5.27 -43.80
CA LYS A 8 19.51 -4.15 -44.24
C LYS A 8 18.25 -4.16 -43.39
N THR A 9 18.17 -3.21 -42.46
CA THR A 9 16.92 -2.92 -41.76
C THR A 9 15.96 -2.30 -42.78
N ASN A 10 14.96 -3.06 -43.25
CA ASN A 10 13.90 -2.52 -44.09
C ASN A 10 13.03 -1.60 -43.23
N MET A 11 13.24 -0.30 -43.32
CA MET A 11 12.28 0.70 -42.84
C MET A 11 11.12 0.73 -43.84
N THR A 12 9.96 0.19 -43.46
CA THR A 12 8.72 0.34 -44.23
C THR A 12 8.18 1.75 -44.01
N ALA A 13 8.13 2.56 -45.08
CA ALA A 13 7.49 3.86 -45.03
C ALA A 13 6.00 3.69 -44.66
N ILE A 14 5.56 4.38 -43.60
CA ILE A 14 4.14 4.43 -43.24
C ILE A 14 3.42 5.18 -44.37
N ARG A 15 2.48 4.51 -45.03
CA ARG A 15 1.66 5.08 -46.10
C ARG A 15 0.29 5.45 -45.56
N CYS A 16 -0.13 6.69 -45.79
CA CYS A 16 -1.48 7.15 -45.57
C CYS A 16 -2.44 6.49 -46.58
N PRO A 17 -3.74 6.33 -46.25
CA PRO A 17 -4.75 5.92 -47.23
C PRO A 17 -4.69 6.81 -48.48
N LEU A 18 -4.89 6.22 -49.65
CA LEU A 18 -4.92 6.96 -50.91
C LEU A 18 -6.13 7.91 -50.90
N LEU A 19 -5.86 9.21 -50.96
CA LEU A 19 -6.88 10.24 -51.06
C LEU A 19 -7.52 10.17 -52.46
N ARG A 20 -8.86 10.21 -52.50
CA ARG A 20 -9.59 10.19 -53.76
C ARG A 20 -9.55 11.58 -54.40
N PRO A 21 -9.40 11.69 -55.73
CA PRO A 21 -9.52 12.97 -56.42
C PRO A 21 -10.93 13.55 -56.29
N PRO A 22 -11.07 14.90 -56.27
CA PRO A 22 -12.37 15.55 -56.38
C PRO A 22 -13.01 15.21 -57.73
N VAL A 23 -14.34 15.29 -57.79
CA VAL A 23 -15.08 15.20 -59.05
C VAL A 23 -14.62 16.34 -59.95
N ASN A 24 -14.19 16.04 -61.19
CA ASN A 24 -13.59 17.00 -62.13
C ASN A 24 -12.28 17.63 -61.64
N GLY A 25 -11.37 16.79 -61.14
CA GLY A 25 -10.02 17.19 -60.79
C GLY A 25 -9.11 15.99 -60.51
N TYR A 26 -7.91 16.28 -60.02
CA TYR A 26 -6.89 15.27 -59.74
C TYR A 26 -6.11 15.56 -58.45
N VAL A 27 -5.41 14.54 -57.94
CA VAL A 27 -4.51 14.62 -56.78
C VAL A 27 -3.06 14.59 -57.26
N ARG A 28 -2.20 15.48 -56.76
CA ARG A 28 -0.75 15.43 -56.96
C ARG A 28 -0.02 15.32 -55.63
N GLY A 29 0.93 14.40 -55.55
CA GLY A 29 1.76 14.17 -54.36
C GLY A 29 1.90 12.68 -54.06
N SER A 30 2.67 12.38 -53.02
CA SER A 30 2.83 11.03 -52.48
C SER A 30 1.99 10.86 -51.22
N ASN A 31 1.67 9.61 -50.88
CA ASN A 31 0.92 9.26 -49.67
C ASN A 31 1.83 8.78 -48.53
N SER A 32 3.11 9.16 -48.52
CA SER A 32 3.99 8.82 -47.41
C SER A 32 3.72 9.74 -46.24
N TYR A 33 3.91 9.21 -45.03
CA TYR A 33 3.80 10.00 -43.80
C TYR A 33 4.74 11.21 -43.85
N GLY A 34 4.17 12.42 -43.71
CA GLY A 34 4.89 13.70 -43.76
C GLY A 34 4.83 14.44 -45.11
N ASP A 35 4.31 13.80 -46.17
CA ASP A 35 4.21 14.42 -47.50
C ASP A 35 3.00 15.36 -47.61
N VAL A 36 3.15 16.41 -48.41
CA VAL A 36 2.05 17.33 -48.76
C VAL A 36 1.40 16.86 -50.07
N THR A 37 0.08 16.66 -50.03
CA THR A 37 -0.72 16.30 -51.20
C THR A 37 -1.63 17.46 -51.59
N ASN A 38 -1.60 17.84 -52.88
CA ASN A 38 -2.38 18.95 -53.42
C ASN A 38 -3.53 18.43 -54.29
N PHE A 39 -4.72 19.00 -54.08
CA PHE A 39 -5.86 18.81 -54.97
C PHE A 39 -5.85 19.88 -56.05
N THR A 40 -6.21 19.52 -57.27
CA THR A 40 -6.30 20.46 -58.40
C THR A 40 -7.59 20.21 -59.16
N CYS A 41 -8.23 21.28 -59.61
CA CYS A 41 -9.42 21.22 -60.46
C CYS A 41 -9.04 21.17 -61.94
N ASP A 42 -9.87 20.49 -62.72
CA ASP A 42 -9.84 20.62 -64.17
C ASP A 42 -10.25 22.06 -64.58
N PRO A 43 -9.83 22.53 -65.77
CA PRO A 43 -10.18 23.87 -66.25
C PRO A 43 -11.70 24.13 -66.20
N GLY A 44 -12.10 25.26 -65.62
CA GLY A 44 -13.51 25.66 -65.49
C GLY A 44 -14.17 25.26 -64.16
N TYR A 45 -13.48 24.55 -63.28
CA TYR A 45 -13.96 24.18 -61.95
C TYR A 45 -13.16 24.88 -60.85
N ASN A 46 -13.82 25.17 -59.72
CA ASN A 46 -13.18 25.71 -58.52
C ASN A 46 -13.25 24.67 -57.39
N LEU A 47 -12.18 24.60 -56.58
CA LEU A 47 -12.18 23.76 -55.38
C LEU A 47 -13.15 24.34 -54.35
N VAL A 48 -14.10 23.53 -53.90
CA VAL A 48 -15.08 23.90 -52.86
C VAL A 48 -15.03 22.86 -51.75
N GLY A 49 -14.66 23.27 -50.54
CA GLY A 49 -14.53 22.41 -49.37
C GLY A 49 -13.34 22.81 -48.50
N ALA A 50 -13.46 22.68 -47.18
CA ALA A 50 -12.38 22.95 -46.25
C ALA A 50 -11.36 21.79 -46.28
N SER A 51 -10.08 22.11 -46.51
CA SER A 51 -8.96 21.20 -46.28
C SER A 51 -8.69 21.06 -44.77
N SER A 52 -9.66 20.54 -44.01
CA SER A 52 -9.47 20.28 -42.59
C SER A 52 -9.15 18.80 -42.37
N LEU A 53 -7.85 18.49 -42.32
CA LEU A 53 -7.38 17.33 -41.59
C LEU A 53 -7.53 17.67 -40.11
N THR A 54 -8.65 17.27 -39.49
CA THR A 54 -8.76 17.35 -38.04
C THR A 54 -7.72 16.41 -37.45
N SER A 55 -6.77 16.97 -36.68
CA SER A 55 -5.81 16.17 -35.94
C SER A 55 -6.56 15.18 -35.05
N VAL A 56 -6.15 13.91 -35.06
CA VAL A 56 -6.69 12.94 -34.12
C VAL A 56 -6.29 13.39 -32.72
N GLN A 57 -7.29 13.61 -31.87
CA GLN A 57 -7.11 14.01 -30.48
C GLN A 57 -7.81 13.00 -29.58
N CYS A 58 -7.14 12.62 -28.50
CA CYS A 58 -7.73 11.81 -27.46
C CYS A 58 -8.60 12.66 -26.52
N PRO A 59 -9.55 12.05 -25.78
CA PRO A 59 -10.34 12.76 -24.80
C PRO A 59 -9.48 13.52 -23.79
N PHE A 60 -9.90 14.72 -23.41
CA PHE A 60 -9.25 15.45 -22.33
C PHE A 60 -9.35 14.66 -21.03
N LEU A 61 -8.21 14.47 -20.35
CA LEU A 61 -8.15 13.73 -19.10
C LEU A 61 -8.31 14.71 -17.93
N PRO A 62 -9.26 14.47 -17.01
CA PRO A 62 -9.41 15.30 -15.83
C PRO A 62 -8.16 15.18 -14.94
N ARG A 63 -7.90 16.23 -14.17
CA ARG A 63 -6.87 16.15 -13.13
C ARG A 63 -7.24 15.06 -12.12
N PRO A 64 -6.29 14.17 -11.74
CA PRO A 64 -6.48 13.29 -10.61
C PRO A 64 -6.77 14.09 -9.35
N THR A 65 -7.59 13.53 -8.45
CA THR A 65 -7.74 14.10 -7.10
C THR A 65 -6.38 14.02 -6.39
N ASN A 66 -5.96 15.10 -5.73
CA ASN A 66 -4.62 15.25 -5.15
C ASN A 66 -3.47 15.11 -6.17
N GLY A 67 -3.63 15.64 -7.38
CA GLY A 67 -2.59 15.59 -8.40
C GLY A 67 -2.80 16.52 -9.59
N PHE A 68 -1.87 16.40 -10.54
CA PHE A 68 -1.82 17.19 -11.76
C PHE A 68 -1.71 16.30 -12.98
N VAL A 69 -2.22 16.82 -14.09
CA VAL A 69 -2.03 16.27 -15.44
C VAL A 69 -1.34 17.34 -16.28
N SER A 70 -0.34 16.95 -17.06
CA SER A 70 0.42 17.85 -17.94
C SER A 70 0.73 17.18 -19.28
N GLY A 71 0.73 17.97 -20.35
CA GLY A 71 0.93 17.48 -21.72
C GLY A 71 -0.27 17.80 -22.62
N SER A 72 -0.18 17.34 -23.86
CA SER A 72 -1.20 17.50 -24.89
C SER A 72 -1.86 16.17 -25.23
N ASN A 73 -2.97 16.23 -25.95
CA ASN A 73 -3.83 15.10 -26.30
C ASN A 73 -3.87 14.80 -27.80
N SER A 74 -2.92 15.29 -28.60
CA SER A 74 -2.86 14.97 -30.03
C SER A 74 -2.27 13.58 -30.23
N TYR A 75 -2.58 12.94 -31.36
CA TYR A 75 -1.99 11.67 -31.74
C TYR A 75 -0.46 11.67 -31.62
N GLY A 76 0.09 10.68 -30.90
CA GLY A 76 1.52 10.55 -30.63
C GLY A 76 1.99 11.31 -29.39
N ASP A 77 1.19 12.24 -28.85
CA ASP A 77 1.53 12.98 -27.64
C ASP A 77 1.48 12.08 -26.40
N VAL A 78 2.27 12.47 -25.39
CA VAL A 78 2.32 11.82 -24.09
C VAL A 78 1.82 12.80 -23.03
N THR A 79 0.78 12.38 -22.31
CA THR A 79 0.28 13.08 -21.12
C THR A 79 0.86 12.45 -19.87
N ASN A 80 1.43 13.27 -19.00
CA ASN A 80 2.06 12.87 -17.75
C ASN A 80 1.20 13.25 -16.55
N PHE A 81 1.31 12.45 -15.50
CA PHE A 81 0.59 12.63 -14.26
C PHE A 81 1.56 12.77 -13.10
N THR A 82 1.25 13.66 -12.16
CA THR A 82 1.99 13.84 -10.92
C THR A 82 1.01 13.94 -9.76
N CYS A 83 1.47 13.61 -8.55
CA CYS A 83 0.65 13.69 -7.36
C CYS A 83 1.13 14.82 -6.45
N ASP A 84 0.19 15.36 -5.67
CA ASP A 84 0.46 16.33 -4.63
C ASP A 84 1.38 15.74 -3.56
N PRO A 85 2.16 16.57 -2.84
CA PRO A 85 2.99 16.11 -1.73
C PRO A 85 2.22 15.24 -0.73
N GLY A 86 2.74 14.05 -0.44
CA GLY A 86 2.11 13.08 0.46
C GLY A 86 1.19 12.05 -0.21
N TYR A 87 0.99 12.16 -1.54
CA TYR A 87 0.32 11.17 -2.36
C TYR A 87 1.31 10.54 -3.35
N ASN A 88 1.07 9.29 -3.72
CA ASN A 88 1.86 8.58 -4.72
C ASN A 88 0.96 8.19 -5.89
N LEU A 89 1.56 8.19 -7.07
CA LEU A 89 0.89 7.79 -8.29
C LEU A 89 0.73 6.27 -8.32
N VAL A 90 -0.51 5.81 -8.45
CA VAL A 90 -0.89 4.40 -8.59
C VAL A 90 -1.40 4.19 -10.01
N GLY A 91 -0.68 3.38 -10.79
CA GLY A 91 -0.93 3.16 -12.21
C GLY A 91 0.22 3.66 -13.08
N ALA A 92 -0.03 3.82 -14.39
CA ALA A 92 0.99 4.30 -15.33
C ALA A 92 1.23 5.81 -15.12
N PRO A 93 2.49 6.28 -15.04
CA PRO A 93 2.80 7.70 -14.82
C PRO A 93 2.49 8.58 -16.03
N SER A 94 2.27 7.96 -17.19
CA SER A 94 1.94 8.65 -18.43
C SER A 94 1.08 7.79 -19.34
N LEU A 95 0.34 8.46 -20.24
CA LEU A 95 -0.48 7.84 -21.27
C LEU A 95 -0.12 8.42 -22.64
N THR A 96 -0.13 7.56 -23.66
CA THR A 96 0.14 7.95 -25.05
C THR A 96 -1.16 7.97 -25.86
N CYS A 97 -1.40 9.03 -26.62
CA CYS A 97 -2.57 9.12 -27.49
C CYS A 97 -2.38 8.29 -28.78
N LEU A 98 -3.29 7.35 -29.02
CA LEU A 98 -3.25 6.42 -30.14
C LEU A 98 -3.95 6.98 -31.39
N ARG A 99 -3.66 6.35 -32.53
CA ARG A 99 -4.18 6.77 -33.86
C ARG A 99 -5.70 6.70 -33.99
N ASP A 100 -6.36 5.94 -33.12
CA ASP A 100 -7.80 5.77 -33.09
C ASP A 100 -8.49 6.76 -32.14
N GLY A 101 -7.74 7.72 -31.57
CA GLY A 101 -8.26 8.70 -30.61
C GLY A 101 -8.43 8.16 -29.20
N THR A 102 -7.83 7.01 -28.86
CA THR A 102 -7.87 6.45 -27.50
C THR A 102 -6.53 6.56 -26.78
N TRP A 103 -6.57 6.58 -25.45
CA TRP A 103 -5.36 6.54 -24.63
C TRP A 103 -4.84 5.10 -24.47
N ARG A 104 -3.53 4.91 -24.60
CA ARG A 104 -2.89 3.64 -24.24
C ARG A 104 -2.80 3.50 -22.72
N GLY A 105 -3.78 2.84 -22.14
CA GLY A 105 -3.86 2.57 -20.69
C GLY A 105 -5.00 3.33 -20.01
N GLN A 106 -5.10 3.17 -18.70
CA GLN A 106 -6.09 3.87 -17.88
C GLN A 106 -5.44 5.01 -17.10
N PRO A 107 -6.13 6.15 -16.89
CA PRO A 107 -5.63 7.24 -16.06
C PRO A 107 -5.24 6.75 -14.66
N PRO A 108 -4.07 7.16 -14.13
CA PRO A 108 -3.66 6.79 -12.79
C PRO A 108 -4.46 7.55 -11.73
N THR A 109 -4.37 7.06 -10.49
CA THR A 109 -4.92 7.75 -9.31
C THR A 109 -3.80 8.15 -8.37
N CYS A 110 -3.98 9.25 -7.64
CA CYS A 110 -3.08 9.63 -6.56
C CYS A 110 -3.60 9.08 -5.24
N ALA A 111 -2.90 8.09 -4.70
CA ALA A 111 -3.29 7.42 -3.46
C ALA A 111 -2.34 7.77 -2.32
N ALA A 112 -2.87 7.82 -1.11
CA ALA A 112 -2.04 7.84 0.08
C ALA A 112 -1.48 6.43 0.31
N CYS A 113 -0.17 6.34 0.54
CA CYS A 113 0.48 5.05 0.72
C CYS A 113 1.42 5.04 1.91
N ASP A 114 1.38 3.96 2.68
CA ASP A 114 2.35 3.70 3.72
C ASP A 114 3.59 3.07 3.10
N THR A 115 4.77 3.61 3.41
CA THR A 115 6.05 3.14 2.85
C THR A 115 6.89 2.49 3.93
N PHE A 116 7.44 1.32 3.61
CA PHE A 116 8.30 0.57 4.52
C PHE A 116 9.54 0.05 3.79
N SER A 117 10.58 -0.30 4.55
CA SER A 117 11.77 -0.96 4.02
C SER A 117 11.99 -2.32 4.68
N THR A 118 12.58 -3.25 3.93
CA THR A 118 13.13 -4.50 4.44
C THR A 118 14.65 -4.47 4.37
N ASP A 119 15.29 -5.09 5.35
CA ASP A 119 16.75 -5.23 5.42
C ASP A 119 17.17 -6.56 4.77
N THR A 120 18.45 -6.89 4.85
CA THR A 120 19.01 -8.13 4.27
C THR A 120 18.71 -9.39 5.08
N GLN A 121 17.99 -9.28 6.20
CA GLN A 121 17.63 -10.42 7.04
C GLN A 121 16.30 -10.99 6.61
N TYR A 122 16.24 -12.32 6.47
CA TYR A 122 15.02 -13.00 6.06
C TYR A 122 14.00 -13.17 7.20
N ARG A 123 13.29 -12.08 7.50
CA ARG A 123 12.29 -11.99 8.57
C ARG A 123 11.05 -11.25 8.09
N TYR A 124 9.89 -11.88 8.20
CA TYR A 124 8.64 -11.23 7.88
C TYR A 124 8.31 -10.12 8.89
N ARG A 125 7.84 -9.00 8.36
CA ARG A 125 7.32 -7.88 9.12
C ARG A 125 5.80 -7.97 9.08
N TRP A 126 5.18 -8.01 10.26
CA TRP A 126 3.74 -8.25 10.45
C TRP A 126 3.00 -7.00 10.98
N ASN A 127 3.47 -5.82 10.59
CA ASN A 127 2.95 -4.52 11.04
C ASN A 127 1.90 -3.91 10.11
N LEU A 128 1.39 -4.66 9.13
CA LEU A 128 0.29 -4.23 8.26
C LEU A 128 -1.07 -4.39 8.97
N PRO A 129 -2.09 -3.57 8.67
CA PRO A 129 -3.43 -3.75 9.23
C PRO A 129 -4.02 -5.13 8.94
N ARG A 130 -5.08 -5.49 9.68
CA ARG A 130 -5.91 -6.65 9.32
C ARG A 130 -6.40 -6.52 7.87
N LEU A 131 -6.28 -7.60 7.11
CA LEU A 131 -6.77 -7.66 5.73
C LEU A 131 -8.30 -7.66 5.71
N THR A 132 -8.88 -6.93 4.76
CA THR A 132 -10.32 -6.89 4.50
C THR A 132 -10.58 -7.36 3.08
N GLY A 133 -11.53 -8.28 2.90
CA GLY A 133 -11.86 -8.85 1.59
C GLY A 133 -10.96 -10.04 1.22
N ASP A 134 -10.76 -10.23 -0.07
CA ASP A 134 -10.17 -11.41 -0.70
C ASP A 134 -8.97 -11.07 -1.62
N ARG A 135 -8.47 -9.84 -1.50
CA ARG A 135 -7.41 -9.29 -2.35
C ARG A 135 -6.42 -8.47 -1.52
N PHE A 136 -5.14 -8.70 -1.78
CA PHE A 136 -4.03 -7.95 -1.22
C PHE A 136 -3.18 -7.36 -2.35
N GLU A 137 -3.00 -6.04 -2.35
CA GLU A 137 -2.18 -5.34 -3.34
C GLU A 137 -1.01 -4.61 -2.68
N PHE A 138 0.12 -4.59 -3.37
CA PHE A 138 1.30 -3.87 -2.92
C PHE A 138 2.18 -3.48 -4.10
N GLU A 139 3.02 -2.47 -3.89
CA GLU A 139 4.11 -2.14 -4.80
C GLU A 139 5.44 -2.32 -4.09
N VAL A 140 6.43 -2.81 -4.83
CA VAL A 140 7.76 -3.04 -4.28
C VAL A 140 8.84 -2.71 -5.31
N LYS A 141 9.90 -2.06 -4.84
CA LYS A 141 11.16 -1.89 -5.56
C LYS A 141 12.19 -2.78 -4.88
N ALA A 142 12.65 -3.80 -5.59
CA ALA A 142 13.61 -4.80 -5.11
C ALA A 142 14.31 -5.44 -6.31
N THR A 143 15.54 -5.86 -6.14
CA THR A 143 16.27 -6.56 -7.20
C THR A 143 15.73 -7.97 -7.45
N ASN A 144 15.37 -8.67 -6.38
CA ASN A 144 14.93 -10.08 -6.38
C ASN A 144 14.34 -10.46 -5.02
N ASP A 145 13.79 -11.67 -4.93
CA ASP A 145 13.31 -12.31 -3.70
C ASP A 145 12.33 -11.41 -2.92
N VAL A 146 11.22 -11.05 -3.56
CA VAL A 146 10.08 -10.43 -2.87
C VAL A 146 9.27 -11.54 -2.22
N HIS A 147 9.08 -11.47 -0.90
CA HIS A 147 8.35 -12.48 -0.14
C HIS A 147 7.13 -11.88 0.54
N VAL A 148 5.98 -12.55 0.38
CA VAL A 148 4.74 -12.23 1.08
C VAL A 148 4.23 -13.48 1.79
N ALA A 149 3.92 -13.34 3.08
CA ALA A 149 3.28 -14.38 3.86
C ALA A 149 1.80 -14.03 4.09
N LEU A 150 0.89 -14.99 3.91
CA LEU A 150 -0.53 -14.84 4.27
C LEU A 150 -0.88 -15.84 5.37
N SER A 151 -1.48 -15.35 6.45
CA SER A 151 -1.67 -16.13 7.68
C SER A 151 -2.93 -15.71 8.44
N SER A 152 -3.38 -16.59 9.34
CA SER A 152 -4.42 -16.29 10.32
C SER A 152 -3.91 -15.51 11.52
N GLN A 153 -2.59 -15.52 11.74
CA GLN A 153 -1.91 -14.86 12.85
C GLN A 153 -0.85 -13.88 12.35
N ARG A 154 -0.48 -12.92 13.21
CA ARG A 154 0.44 -11.82 12.93
C ARG A 154 1.92 -12.16 13.25
N HIS A 155 2.33 -13.39 12.96
CA HIS A 155 3.70 -13.87 13.14
C HIS A 155 3.96 -15.09 12.23
N ASP A 156 5.24 -15.46 12.09
CA ASP A 156 5.65 -16.63 11.31
C ASP A 156 5.01 -17.89 11.90
N LEU A 157 4.16 -18.57 11.13
CA LEU A 157 3.56 -19.86 11.48
C LEU A 157 4.22 -20.99 10.71
N ALA A 158 4.19 -22.19 11.30
CA ALA A 158 4.59 -23.41 10.60
C ALA A 158 3.71 -23.69 9.37
N ASN A 159 2.42 -23.32 9.45
CA ASN A 159 1.46 -23.43 8.35
C ASN A 159 0.94 -22.04 7.97
N MET A 160 1.39 -21.53 6.83
CA MET A 160 1.00 -20.24 6.25
C MET A 160 1.27 -20.27 4.75
N TYR A 161 0.64 -19.40 3.97
CA TYR A 161 1.05 -19.26 2.57
C TYR A 161 2.32 -18.42 2.50
N GLU A 162 3.32 -18.90 1.77
CA GLU A 162 4.48 -18.12 1.39
C GLU A 162 4.49 -17.95 -0.13
N ILE A 163 4.45 -16.70 -0.57
CA ILE A 163 4.50 -16.31 -1.97
C ILE A 163 5.86 -15.65 -2.21
N VAL A 164 6.64 -16.22 -3.12
CA VAL A 164 7.92 -15.68 -3.55
C VAL A 164 7.78 -15.17 -4.98
N ILE A 165 8.10 -13.90 -5.20
CA ILE A 165 8.04 -13.25 -6.50
C ILE A 165 9.46 -12.88 -6.92
N GLY A 166 9.89 -13.40 -8.08
CA GLY A 166 11.23 -13.16 -8.62
C GLY A 166 12.35 -13.67 -7.70
N GLY A 167 12.20 -14.89 -7.17
CA GLY A 167 13.29 -15.64 -6.58
C GLY A 167 14.29 -16.18 -7.60
N TRP A 168 15.35 -16.85 -7.12
CA TRP A 168 16.47 -17.37 -7.94
C TRP A 168 17.07 -16.28 -8.84
N GLY A 169 17.39 -15.12 -8.25
CA GLY A 169 17.94 -13.99 -8.99
C GLY A 169 16.94 -13.37 -9.96
N ASN A 170 15.68 -13.24 -9.53
CA ASN A 170 14.61 -12.62 -10.33
C ASN A 170 14.17 -13.43 -11.56
N THR A 171 14.20 -14.76 -11.48
CA THR A 171 13.88 -15.66 -12.61
C THR A 171 12.64 -16.51 -12.40
N HIS A 172 12.26 -16.81 -11.16
CA HIS A 172 11.14 -17.69 -10.84
C HIS A 172 10.28 -17.17 -9.70
N SER A 173 9.01 -17.53 -9.71
CA SER A 173 8.08 -17.24 -8.61
C SER A 173 7.45 -18.55 -8.14
N VAL A 174 7.15 -18.64 -6.84
CA VAL A 174 6.55 -19.85 -6.24
C VAL A 174 5.49 -19.53 -5.19
N ILE A 175 4.53 -20.45 -5.03
CA ILE A 175 3.63 -20.50 -3.87
C ILE A 175 4.00 -21.72 -3.03
N ARG A 176 4.11 -21.53 -1.72
CA ARG A 176 4.49 -22.54 -0.73
C ARG A 176 3.51 -22.54 0.43
N ARG A 177 3.52 -23.64 1.20
CA ARG A 177 2.66 -23.85 2.37
C ARG A 177 3.34 -23.60 3.72
N SER A 178 4.60 -23.21 3.68
CA SER A 178 5.39 -22.85 4.85
C SER A 178 6.62 -22.06 4.42
N LYS A 179 7.30 -21.42 5.37
CA LYS A 179 8.54 -20.69 5.12
C LYS A 179 9.60 -21.63 4.57
N GLN A 180 10.04 -21.39 3.33
CA GLN A 180 10.95 -22.27 2.57
C GLN A 180 10.45 -23.70 2.38
N GLY A 181 9.13 -23.90 2.41
CA GLY A 181 8.52 -25.20 2.18
C GLY A 181 8.58 -25.66 0.73
N THR A 182 7.96 -26.81 0.49
CA THR A 182 7.76 -27.38 -0.86
C THR A 182 6.96 -26.43 -1.75
N HIS A 183 7.34 -26.37 -3.02
CA HIS A 183 6.68 -25.52 -4.01
C HIS A 183 5.40 -26.20 -4.49
N HIS A 184 4.25 -25.54 -4.33
CA HIS A 184 2.95 -26.01 -4.80
C HIS A 184 2.55 -25.40 -6.15
N ALA A 185 3.03 -24.19 -6.43
CA ALA A 185 3.02 -23.61 -7.77
C ALA A 185 4.38 -23.00 -8.08
N THR A 186 4.75 -22.99 -9.36
CA THR A 186 5.97 -22.38 -9.87
C THR A 186 5.66 -21.71 -11.21
N ALA A 187 6.21 -20.51 -11.42
CA ALA A 187 6.14 -19.78 -12.68
C ALA A 187 7.52 -19.28 -13.08
N SER A 188 7.79 -19.27 -14.39
CA SER A 188 8.95 -18.56 -14.96
C SER A 188 8.62 -17.07 -15.04
N THR A 189 9.40 -16.25 -14.35
CA THR A 189 9.15 -14.80 -14.18
C THR A 189 10.46 -14.01 -14.25
N PRO A 190 11.19 -14.06 -15.39
CA PRO A 190 12.42 -13.29 -15.56
C PRO A 190 12.14 -11.79 -15.47
N ASP A 191 13.01 -11.08 -14.76
CA ASP A 191 13.01 -9.62 -14.61
C ASP A 191 11.70 -9.03 -14.05
N ILE A 192 10.96 -9.83 -13.26
CA ILE A 192 9.65 -9.43 -12.75
C ILE A 192 9.75 -8.31 -11.71
N ASN A 193 10.78 -8.33 -10.86
CA ASN A 193 11.09 -7.24 -9.94
C ASN A 193 12.05 -6.22 -10.58
N SER A 194 12.09 -5.00 -10.04
CA SER A 194 12.98 -3.94 -10.53
C SER A 194 13.72 -3.25 -9.37
N PRO A 195 15.05 -3.04 -9.48
CA PRO A 195 15.81 -2.28 -8.49
C PRO A 195 15.59 -0.77 -8.61
N THR A 196 15.07 -0.28 -9.73
CA THR A 196 14.94 1.17 -10.02
C THR A 196 13.50 1.65 -9.94
N GLU A 197 12.52 0.77 -10.15
CA GLU A 197 11.11 1.11 -10.28
C GLU A 197 10.24 0.29 -9.33
N TYR A 198 9.14 0.88 -8.87
CA TYR A 198 8.13 0.12 -8.14
C TYR A 198 7.37 -0.78 -9.12
N ARG A 199 7.30 -2.07 -8.80
CA ARG A 199 6.46 -3.04 -9.49
C ARG A 199 5.24 -3.33 -8.62
N LYS A 200 4.05 -3.20 -9.19
CA LYS A 200 2.79 -3.51 -8.51
C LYS A 200 2.43 -4.98 -8.68
N PHE A 201 1.98 -5.61 -7.61
CA PHE A 201 1.49 -6.99 -7.60
C PHE A 201 0.17 -7.07 -6.84
N TRP A 202 -0.60 -8.12 -7.15
CA TRP A 202 -1.78 -8.49 -6.40
C TRP A 202 -1.75 -9.98 -6.07
N ILE A 203 -2.32 -10.32 -4.92
CA ILE A 203 -2.57 -11.69 -4.47
C ILE A 203 -4.05 -11.79 -4.11
N THR A 204 -4.74 -12.80 -4.62
CA THR A 204 -6.14 -13.08 -4.29
C THR A 204 -6.29 -14.45 -3.68
N TRP A 205 -7.34 -14.62 -2.88
CA TRP A 205 -7.74 -15.90 -2.32
C TRP A 205 -9.26 -16.08 -2.43
N SER A 206 -9.71 -17.17 -3.03
CA SER A 206 -11.15 -17.45 -3.19
C SER A 206 -11.65 -18.50 -2.21
N SER A 207 -12.97 -18.51 -2.01
CA SER A 207 -13.66 -19.49 -1.16
C SER A 207 -13.45 -20.95 -1.57
N ASP A 208 -13.06 -21.21 -2.81
CA ASP A 208 -12.74 -22.55 -3.32
C ASP A 208 -11.29 -22.99 -3.07
N GLY A 209 -10.50 -22.17 -2.35
CA GLY A 209 -9.12 -22.47 -1.99
C GLY A 209 -8.06 -21.99 -2.98
N THR A 210 -8.45 -21.27 -4.04
CA THR A 210 -7.47 -20.79 -5.03
C THR A 210 -6.72 -19.57 -4.51
N ILE A 211 -5.39 -19.67 -4.45
CA ILE A 211 -4.47 -18.55 -4.27
C ILE A 211 -3.89 -18.18 -5.63
N ALA A 212 -4.07 -16.93 -6.06
CA ALA A 212 -3.59 -16.45 -7.35
C ALA A 212 -2.74 -15.19 -7.20
N VAL A 213 -1.70 -15.07 -8.03
CA VAL A 213 -0.71 -13.99 -7.99
C VAL A 213 -0.57 -13.40 -9.38
N GLY A 214 -0.70 -12.07 -9.48
CA GLY A 214 -0.61 -11.36 -10.75
C GLY A 214 0.07 -10.00 -10.66
N ARG A 215 0.30 -9.39 -11.82
CA ARG A 215 0.93 -8.07 -11.94
C ARG A 215 -0.12 -6.97 -11.89
N GLY A 216 0.26 -5.80 -11.38
CA GLY A 216 -0.59 -4.62 -11.43
C GLY A 216 -0.95 -4.26 -12.87
N GLY A 217 -2.24 -4.03 -13.11
CA GLY A 217 -2.78 -3.74 -14.45
C GLY A 217 -3.13 -4.98 -15.28
N GLU A 218 -2.71 -6.17 -14.86
CA GLU A 218 -3.10 -7.45 -15.46
C GLU A 218 -4.26 -8.08 -14.67
N THR A 219 -5.24 -8.66 -15.36
CA THR A 219 -6.34 -9.42 -14.75
C THR A 219 -5.98 -10.87 -14.54
N GLU A 220 -5.19 -11.44 -15.45
CA GLU A 220 -4.79 -12.84 -15.39
C GLU A 220 -3.60 -13.04 -14.44
N PRO A 221 -3.65 -14.06 -13.57
CA PRO A 221 -2.51 -14.40 -12.72
C PRO A 221 -1.38 -15.00 -13.57
N PHE A 222 -0.14 -14.70 -13.20
CA PHE A 222 1.02 -15.43 -13.76
C PHE A 222 1.33 -16.71 -12.97
N MET A 223 0.72 -16.87 -11.79
CA MET A 223 0.92 -18.02 -10.92
C MET A 223 -0.33 -18.24 -10.06
N GLN A 224 -0.79 -19.49 -9.95
CA GLN A 224 -1.92 -19.84 -9.11
C GLN A 224 -1.77 -21.26 -8.55
N TRP A 225 -2.42 -21.52 -7.42
CA TRP A 225 -2.51 -22.84 -6.80
C TRP A 225 -3.87 -22.98 -6.12
N LYS A 226 -4.53 -24.13 -6.29
CA LYS A 226 -5.75 -24.48 -5.56
C LYS A 226 -5.39 -25.37 -4.37
N ASP A 227 -5.49 -24.80 -3.18
CA ASP A 227 -5.23 -25.50 -1.93
C ASP A 227 -6.42 -26.42 -1.58
N PRO A 228 -6.21 -27.74 -1.41
CA PRO A 228 -7.28 -28.63 -0.96
C PRO A 228 -7.72 -28.38 0.48
N ASP A 229 -6.93 -27.69 1.30
CA ASP A 229 -7.23 -27.36 2.71
C ASP A 229 -6.92 -25.87 3.01
N PRO A 230 -7.81 -24.93 2.61
CA PRO A 230 -7.52 -23.49 2.67
C PRO A 230 -7.40 -22.94 4.09
N LEU A 231 -6.43 -22.05 4.36
CA LEU A 231 -6.38 -21.33 5.65
C LEU A 231 -7.27 -20.10 5.67
N PRO A 232 -7.75 -19.70 6.86
CA PRO A 232 -8.18 -18.34 7.08
C PRO A 232 -7.02 -17.37 6.88
N ILE A 233 -7.21 -16.40 5.98
CA ILE A 233 -6.26 -15.32 5.70
C ILE A 233 -6.78 -14.06 6.37
N ILE A 234 -6.03 -13.56 7.36
CA ILE A 234 -6.38 -12.39 8.16
C ILE A 234 -5.26 -11.36 8.12
N TYR A 235 -4.01 -11.80 7.98
CA TYR A 235 -2.82 -10.96 8.02
C TYR A 235 -1.90 -11.23 6.84
N ALA A 236 -1.23 -10.17 6.39
CA ALA A 236 -0.10 -10.24 5.47
C ALA A 236 1.20 -9.85 6.17
N GLY A 237 2.23 -10.65 5.96
CA GLY A 237 3.61 -10.35 6.30
C GLY A 237 4.39 -10.06 5.02
N TYR A 238 5.37 -9.16 5.09
CA TYR A 238 6.25 -8.85 3.95
C TYR A 238 7.71 -8.97 4.36
N SER A 239 8.55 -9.44 3.43
CA SER A 239 10.00 -9.55 3.59
C SER A 239 10.66 -9.52 2.22
N THR A 240 11.96 -9.25 2.20
CA THR A 240 12.82 -9.71 1.10
C THR A 240 13.60 -10.94 1.54
N GLY A 241 14.06 -11.75 0.59
CA GLY A 241 14.95 -12.89 0.87
C GLY A 241 16.31 -12.44 1.40
N TRP A 242 17.16 -13.40 1.80
CA TRP A 242 18.50 -13.07 2.29
C TRP A 242 19.28 -12.24 1.29
N TRP A 243 19.99 -11.24 1.80
CA TRP A 243 20.84 -10.33 1.01
C TRP A 243 20.09 -9.45 0.01
N SER A 244 18.76 -9.54 -0.05
CA SER A 244 17.92 -8.63 -0.81
C SER A 244 17.30 -7.59 0.12
N THR A 245 17.10 -6.38 -0.40
CA THR A 245 16.38 -5.30 0.29
C THR A 245 15.20 -4.89 -0.57
N GLY A 246 14.16 -4.35 0.06
CA GLY A 246 12.96 -3.92 -0.62
C GLY A 246 12.46 -2.61 -0.07
N LEU A 247 12.02 -1.72 -0.96
CA LEU A 247 11.22 -0.56 -0.61
C LEU A 247 9.78 -0.86 -1.01
N TRP A 248 8.90 -0.91 0.00
CA TRP A 248 7.52 -1.38 -0.09
C TRP A 248 6.57 -0.21 0.04
N ARG A 249 5.49 -0.26 -0.74
CA ARG A 249 4.42 0.72 -0.70
C ARG A 249 3.07 0.01 -0.68
N PHE A 250 2.25 0.36 0.31
CA PHE A 250 0.88 -0.14 0.46
C PHE A 250 -0.07 1.04 0.30
N CYS A 251 -0.74 1.10 -0.84
CA CYS A 251 -1.63 2.21 -1.23
C CYS A 251 -3.08 1.85 -0.96
N HIS A 252 -3.84 2.82 -0.48
CA HIS A 252 -5.25 2.65 -0.17
C HIS A 252 -6.08 3.30 -1.28
N ASN A 253 -7.09 2.58 -1.82
CA ASN A 253 -7.93 2.99 -2.97
C ASN A 253 -9.08 3.94 -2.60
N THR A 254 -9.33 4.11 -1.31
CA THR A 254 -10.02 5.30 -0.86
C THR A 254 -9.10 6.50 -1.17
N ASP A 255 -9.58 7.74 -1.07
CA ASP A 255 -8.67 8.80 -0.64
C ASP A 255 -7.84 8.26 0.56
N LYS A 256 -6.88 9.01 1.11
CA LYS A 256 -6.71 8.90 2.57
C LYS A 256 -8.16 8.76 3.11
N PRO A 257 -8.57 7.72 3.89
CA PRO A 257 -9.82 7.89 4.61
C PRO A 257 -9.69 9.31 5.11
N GLN A 258 -10.67 10.18 4.92
CA GLN A 258 -10.55 11.47 5.55
C GLN A 258 -10.42 11.16 7.06
N ARG A 259 -9.24 10.80 7.63
CA ARG A 259 -8.18 11.70 8.13
C ARG A 259 -8.48 13.16 7.78
N ASN A 260 -9.74 13.60 7.89
CA ASN A 260 -10.09 14.96 8.25
C ASN A 260 -9.62 15.04 9.68
N GLY A 261 -8.33 15.33 9.75
CA GLY A 261 -7.53 14.81 10.81
C GLY A 261 -6.06 15.05 10.59
N SER A 262 -5.67 16.31 10.46
CA SER A 262 -4.33 16.65 10.93
C SER A 262 -4.32 16.40 12.43
N CYS A 263 -3.26 15.78 12.94
CA CYS A 263 -3.05 15.81 14.36
C CYS A 263 -2.49 17.18 14.73
N LYS A 264 -2.90 17.69 15.89
CA LYS A 264 -2.21 18.83 16.50
C LYS A 264 -0.71 18.54 16.62
N VAL A 265 0.11 19.58 16.56
CA VAL A 265 1.57 19.47 16.64
C VAL A 265 1.99 18.63 17.84
N GLY A 266 2.92 17.71 17.64
CA GLY A 266 3.38 16.74 18.64
C GLY A 266 2.63 15.41 18.63
N TYR A 267 1.43 15.34 18.04
CA TYR A 267 0.68 14.10 17.91
C TYR A 267 0.88 13.49 16.52
N ARG A 268 0.88 12.16 16.46
CA ARG A 268 1.03 11.38 15.23
C ARG A 268 -0.22 10.54 14.99
N LEU A 269 -0.71 10.52 13.75
CA LEU A 269 -1.91 9.76 13.44
C LEU A 269 -1.59 8.27 13.29
N VAL A 270 -2.22 7.45 14.13
CA VAL A 270 -2.08 6.00 14.19
C VAL A 270 -3.48 5.39 14.13
N PHE A 271 -3.81 4.66 13.06
CA PHE A 271 -5.11 4.01 12.88
C PHE A 271 -6.33 4.93 13.12
N GLY A 272 -6.31 6.14 12.54
CA GLY A 272 -7.39 7.12 12.69
C GLY A 272 -7.46 7.83 14.05
N THR A 273 -6.48 7.58 14.94
CA THR A 273 -6.38 8.20 16.26
C THR A 273 -5.09 9.01 16.36
N CYS A 274 -5.15 10.24 16.88
CA CYS A 274 -3.95 11.04 17.10
C CYS A 274 -3.29 10.61 18.41
N ILE A 275 -2.05 10.15 18.36
CA ILE A 275 -1.31 9.60 19.50
C ILE A 275 -0.13 10.50 19.86
N LEU A 276 0.10 10.72 21.14
CA LEU A 276 1.33 11.30 21.69
C LEU A 276 1.90 10.32 22.72
N LEU A 277 3.18 9.99 22.59
CA LEU A 277 3.92 9.29 23.65
C LEU A 277 4.66 10.35 24.47
N SER A 278 4.34 10.44 25.76
CA SER A 278 5.03 11.32 26.70
C SER A 278 6.12 10.54 27.42
N LEU A 279 7.34 11.08 27.43
CA LEU A 279 8.47 10.53 28.17
C LEU A 279 8.50 11.00 29.64
N GLU A 280 7.61 11.91 30.03
CA GLU A 280 7.46 12.35 31.42
C GLU A 280 6.80 11.27 32.27
N GLU A 281 7.33 11.05 33.48
CA GLU A 281 6.78 10.07 34.41
C GLU A 281 5.85 10.71 35.44
N MET A 282 4.62 10.20 35.54
CA MET A 282 3.61 10.73 36.45
C MET A 282 2.69 9.63 37.01
N SER A 283 1.96 9.93 38.09
CA SER A 283 0.84 9.08 38.53
C SER A 283 -0.27 9.04 37.48
N TYR A 284 -1.09 7.99 37.49
CA TYR A 284 -2.19 7.85 36.53
C TYR A 284 -3.12 9.07 36.50
N ALA A 285 -3.46 9.58 37.68
CA ALA A 285 -4.33 10.76 37.80
C ALA A 285 -3.68 12.02 37.22
N ALA A 286 -2.36 12.19 37.39
CA ALA A 286 -1.61 13.31 36.84
C ALA A 286 -1.43 13.17 35.31
N ALA A 287 -1.07 11.98 34.81
CA ALA A 287 -0.98 11.68 33.38
C ALA A 287 -2.31 11.92 32.65
N LYS A 288 -3.42 11.45 33.23
CA LYS A 288 -4.78 11.73 32.75
C LYS A 288 -5.06 13.22 32.66
N LYS A 289 -4.67 14.00 33.68
CA LYS A 289 -4.84 15.45 33.69
C LYS A 289 -3.97 16.13 32.63
N ALA A 290 -2.75 15.64 32.42
CA ALA A 290 -1.83 16.14 31.39
C ALA A 290 -2.43 15.96 29.98
N CYS A 291 -2.90 14.76 29.64
CA CYS A 291 -3.57 14.55 28.34
C CYS A 291 -4.80 15.47 28.19
N ARG A 292 -5.61 15.62 29.23
CA ARG A 292 -6.81 16.48 29.21
C ARG A 292 -6.49 17.96 29.00
N LYS A 293 -5.34 18.44 29.47
CA LYS A 293 -4.90 19.83 29.26
C LYS A 293 -4.77 20.16 27.77
N ASP A 294 -4.43 19.15 26.96
CA ASP A 294 -4.32 19.30 25.52
C ASP A 294 -5.61 18.91 24.77
N GLY A 295 -6.74 18.70 25.46
CA GLY A 295 -7.97 18.19 24.84
C GLY A 295 -7.88 16.71 24.41
N ALA A 296 -6.97 15.95 24.99
CA ALA A 296 -6.79 14.52 24.76
C ALA A 296 -7.25 13.68 25.97
N SER A 297 -7.29 12.37 25.81
CA SER A 297 -7.42 11.40 26.92
C SER A 297 -6.16 10.54 27.00
N LEU A 298 -5.99 9.75 28.07
CA LEU A 298 -5.06 8.62 27.99
C LEU A 298 -5.51 7.66 26.87
N ALA A 299 -4.57 6.99 26.22
CA ALA A 299 -4.83 6.13 25.07
C ALA A 299 -5.62 4.89 25.46
N MET A 300 -6.64 4.54 24.68
CA MET A 300 -7.59 3.44 24.92
C MET A 300 -7.48 2.45 23.76
N PRO A 301 -6.53 1.49 23.80
CA PRO A 301 -6.30 0.51 22.73
C PRO A 301 -7.41 -0.56 22.64
N LYS A 302 -8.61 -0.15 22.21
CA LYS A 302 -9.82 -1.01 22.19
C LYS A 302 -9.88 -2.00 21.02
N THR A 303 -8.93 -1.93 20.10
CA THR A 303 -8.86 -2.78 18.91
C THR A 303 -7.44 -3.32 18.77
N GLU A 304 -7.32 -4.52 18.21
CA GLU A 304 -6.01 -5.14 17.98
C GLU A 304 -5.04 -4.27 17.19
N ASP A 305 -5.51 -3.62 16.10
CA ASP A 305 -4.65 -2.79 15.26
C ASP A 305 -4.08 -1.58 16.02
N LEU A 306 -4.92 -0.85 16.75
CA LEU A 306 -4.48 0.28 17.59
C LEU A 306 -3.55 -0.20 18.71
N ASP A 307 -3.89 -1.29 19.39
CA ASP A 307 -3.10 -1.84 20.49
C ASP A 307 -1.70 -2.27 20.06
N VAL A 308 -1.59 -3.04 18.98
CA VAL A 308 -0.31 -3.45 18.39
C VAL A 308 0.52 -2.24 17.99
N ALA A 309 -0.10 -1.20 17.42
CA ALA A 309 0.59 0.03 17.04
C ALA A 309 1.18 0.77 18.25
N LEU A 310 0.45 0.85 19.35
CA LEU A 310 0.93 1.47 20.59
C LEU A 310 2.01 0.62 21.27
N ARG A 311 1.89 -0.71 21.29
CA ARG A 311 2.95 -1.60 21.78
C ARG A 311 4.27 -1.43 21.01
N ASN A 312 4.19 -1.35 19.68
CA ASN A 312 5.35 -1.07 18.83
C ASN A 312 5.93 0.32 19.06
N LEU A 313 5.09 1.31 19.36
CA LEU A 313 5.53 2.64 19.73
C LEU A 313 6.33 2.65 21.02
N VAL A 314 5.79 2.03 22.08
CA VAL A 314 6.47 1.91 23.38
C VAL A 314 7.79 1.16 23.23
N LYS A 315 7.81 0.07 22.45
CA LYS A 315 9.02 -0.72 22.21
C LYS A 315 10.12 0.06 21.49
N THR A 316 9.76 0.92 20.53
CA THR A 316 10.75 1.61 19.68
C THR A 316 11.16 2.98 20.19
N VAL A 317 10.23 3.76 20.76
CA VAL A 317 10.47 5.14 21.20
C VAL A 317 10.43 5.26 22.73
N GLY A 318 9.58 4.48 23.40
CA GLY A 318 9.42 4.52 24.86
C GLY A 318 10.50 3.75 25.64
N GLU A 319 11.62 3.39 25.00
CA GLU A 319 12.77 2.72 25.62
C GLU A 319 12.41 1.47 26.44
N ASN A 320 11.34 0.77 26.08
CA ASN A 320 10.84 -0.41 26.79
C ASN A 320 10.47 -0.15 28.27
N ARG A 321 10.17 1.10 28.64
CA ARG A 321 9.62 1.49 29.95
C ARG A 321 8.11 1.27 30.02
N GLU A 322 7.55 1.23 31.22
CA GLU A 322 6.11 1.10 31.37
C GLU A 322 5.36 2.40 31.08
N HIS A 323 4.21 2.27 30.41
CA HIS A 323 3.41 3.41 30.00
C HIS A 323 1.96 3.28 30.45
N TRP A 324 1.39 4.32 31.06
CA TRP A 324 -0.03 4.37 31.36
C TRP A 324 -0.88 4.38 30.09
N ILE A 325 -1.90 3.51 30.07
CA ILE A 325 -3.02 3.55 29.13
C ILE A 325 -4.32 3.85 29.87
N GLY A 326 -5.33 4.35 29.16
CA GLY A 326 -6.55 4.93 29.70
C GLY A 326 -7.57 3.91 30.21
N MET A 327 -7.18 3.03 31.14
CA MET A 327 -8.08 2.10 31.80
C MET A 327 -7.82 2.03 33.31
N LYS A 328 -8.91 1.95 34.07
CA LYS A 328 -8.89 1.89 35.54
C LYS A 328 -9.87 0.85 36.05
N ARG A 329 -9.61 0.33 37.25
CA ARG A 329 -10.52 -0.54 37.97
C ARG A 329 -11.52 0.27 38.78
N LEU A 330 -12.80 -0.07 38.65
CA LEU A 330 -13.87 0.51 39.46
C LEU A 330 -14.02 -0.20 40.81
N HIS A 331 -14.72 0.43 41.76
CA HIS A 331 -15.05 -0.20 43.06
C HIS A 331 -15.88 -1.48 42.90
N THR A 332 -16.67 -1.57 41.82
CA THR A 332 -17.42 -2.77 41.39
C THR A 332 -16.52 -3.92 40.91
N ARG A 333 -15.19 -3.72 40.89
CA ARG A 333 -14.16 -4.63 40.39
C ARG A 333 -14.16 -4.84 38.87
N SER A 334 -14.98 -4.11 38.11
CA SER A 334 -14.94 -4.08 36.64
C SER A 334 -13.88 -3.09 36.12
N TRP A 335 -13.44 -3.32 34.88
CA TRP A 335 -12.51 -2.45 34.15
C TRP A 335 -13.28 -1.47 33.25
N GLN A 336 -12.91 -0.20 33.31
CA GLN A 336 -13.54 0.86 32.54
C GLN A 336 -12.47 1.72 31.85
N TRP A 337 -12.70 2.01 30.57
CA TRP A 337 -11.92 2.95 29.79
C TRP A 337 -12.16 4.40 30.23
N GLU A 338 -11.25 5.29 29.86
CA GLU A 338 -11.30 6.70 30.25
C GLU A 338 -12.49 7.49 29.67
N ASP A 339 -13.12 6.98 28.61
CA ASP A 339 -14.39 7.50 28.07
C ASP A 339 -15.65 6.90 28.71
N GLY A 340 -15.49 6.03 29.72
CA GLY A 340 -16.60 5.46 30.48
C GLY A 340 -17.14 4.13 29.94
N THR A 341 -16.66 3.67 28.78
CA THR A 341 -17.06 2.36 28.24
C THR A 341 -16.37 1.20 28.98
N ASP A 342 -17.03 0.04 28.99
CA ASP A 342 -16.47 -1.18 29.56
C ASP A 342 -15.38 -1.79 28.67
N LEU A 343 -14.59 -2.73 29.22
CA LEU A 343 -13.44 -3.37 28.57
C LEU A 343 -13.70 -3.88 27.14
N GLY A 344 -14.90 -4.41 26.88
CA GLY A 344 -15.27 -4.99 25.59
C GLY A 344 -14.62 -6.36 25.33
N ASN A 345 -14.65 -6.78 24.06
CA ASN A 345 -14.22 -8.12 23.65
C ASN A 345 -12.72 -8.25 23.41
N TYR A 346 -12.05 -7.17 23.00
CA TYR A 346 -10.61 -7.18 22.76
C TYR A 346 -9.85 -6.95 24.04
N GLN A 347 -8.90 -7.85 24.36
CA GLN A 347 -8.07 -7.77 25.54
C GLN A 347 -6.65 -8.24 25.23
N ALA A 348 -5.66 -7.55 25.78
CA ALA A 348 -4.25 -7.89 25.60
C ALA A 348 -3.48 -7.97 26.93
N TRP A 349 -4.11 -8.57 27.94
CA TRP A 349 -3.48 -8.84 29.25
C TRP A 349 -2.28 -9.76 29.13
N CYS A 350 -1.21 -9.45 29.86
CA CYS A 350 -0.10 -10.36 30.05
C CYS A 350 -0.59 -11.66 30.72
N PRO A 351 -0.01 -12.84 30.43
CA PRO A 351 -0.40 -14.07 31.11
C PRO A 351 -0.35 -13.95 32.64
N GLY A 352 -1.49 -14.19 33.29
CA GLY A 352 -1.66 -14.06 34.74
C GLY A 352 -2.24 -12.72 35.20
N GLU A 353 -2.39 -11.76 34.29
CA GLU A 353 -3.03 -10.47 34.54
C GLU A 353 -4.50 -10.46 34.07
N PRO A 354 -5.38 -9.62 34.65
CA PRO A 354 -5.12 -8.72 35.76
C PRO A 354 -5.07 -9.42 37.13
N SER A 355 -3.94 -9.34 37.81
CA SER A 355 -3.63 -10.02 39.07
C SER A 355 -4.03 -9.21 40.30
N ASN A 356 -4.22 -7.89 40.17
CA ASN A 356 -4.52 -6.99 41.29
C ASN A 356 -3.55 -7.11 42.46
N ARG A 357 -2.28 -7.44 42.17
CA ARG A 357 -1.24 -7.57 43.19
C ARG A 357 -0.80 -6.19 43.66
N GLY A 358 -1.00 -5.92 44.95
CA GLY A 358 -0.47 -4.73 45.61
C GLY A 358 -0.21 -4.99 47.08
N TRP A 359 0.83 -4.34 47.62
CA TRP A 359 1.42 -4.65 48.93
C TRP A 359 0.59 -4.22 50.16
N ILE A 360 -0.62 -3.66 49.98
CA ILE A 360 -1.41 -3.11 51.09
C ILE A 360 -2.88 -3.53 50.97
N PHE A 361 -3.33 -4.26 51.98
CA PHE A 361 -4.72 -4.61 52.22
C PHE A 361 -5.54 -3.33 52.51
N ASN A 362 -6.31 -2.86 51.52
CA ASN A 362 -7.62 -2.16 51.67
C ASN A 362 -7.90 -0.87 50.88
N MET A 363 -7.03 -0.30 50.03
CA MET A 363 -7.42 0.90 49.25
C MET A 363 -6.82 1.02 47.84
N ASN A 364 -6.29 -0.05 47.25
CA ASN A 364 -5.55 0.09 45.99
C ASN A 364 -6.49 0.28 44.79
N LYS A 365 -6.51 1.50 44.25
CA LYS A 365 -7.00 1.78 42.90
C LYS A 365 -5.97 1.20 41.92
N PHE A 366 -6.41 0.29 41.06
CA PHE A 366 -5.59 -0.30 40.01
C PHE A 366 -5.85 0.39 38.67
N CYS A 367 -4.77 0.63 37.95
CA CYS A 367 -4.74 1.27 36.65
C CYS A 367 -3.88 0.44 35.71
N VAL A 368 -4.12 0.58 34.41
CA VAL A 368 -3.52 -0.31 33.42
C VAL A 368 -2.35 0.35 32.72
N GLN A 369 -1.29 -0.41 32.57
CA GLN A 369 -0.08 -0.02 31.88
C GLN A 369 0.23 -0.98 30.72
N TYR A 370 1.03 -0.51 29.78
CA TYR A 370 1.89 -1.39 28.99
C TYR A 370 3.10 -1.78 29.84
N TRP A 371 3.31 -3.08 30.03
CA TRP A 371 4.41 -3.64 30.82
C TRP A 371 5.38 -4.43 29.95
N SER A 372 6.67 -4.14 30.11
CA SER A 372 7.75 -4.76 29.36
C SER A 372 8.29 -6.05 29.97
N GLY A 373 7.89 -6.40 31.19
CA GLY A 373 8.29 -7.65 31.85
C GLY A 373 7.51 -8.89 31.41
N CYS A 374 6.59 -8.75 30.45
CA CYS A 374 5.83 -9.87 29.91
C CYS A 374 6.69 -10.67 28.91
N THR A 375 6.72 -12.00 29.06
CA THR A 375 7.79 -12.93 28.60
C THR A 375 8.23 -12.81 27.14
N GLU A 376 7.39 -12.30 26.23
CA GLU A 376 7.70 -12.25 24.78
C GLU A 376 7.28 -10.94 24.08
N SER A 377 6.46 -10.10 24.71
CA SER A 377 5.98 -8.85 24.11
C SER A 377 5.48 -7.88 25.17
N ILE A 378 5.48 -6.58 24.88
CA ILE A 378 4.83 -5.59 25.74
C ILE A 378 3.33 -5.90 25.77
N MET A 379 2.72 -6.05 26.94
CA MET A 379 1.29 -6.39 27.10
C MET A 379 0.67 -5.57 28.23
N TRP A 380 -0.64 -5.68 28.42
CA TRP A 380 -1.33 -4.97 29.50
C TRP A 380 -1.06 -5.63 30.85
N ASP A 381 -0.83 -4.79 31.86
CA ASP A 381 -0.68 -5.19 33.25
C ASP A 381 -1.42 -4.20 34.13
N ASP A 382 -1.91 -4.66 35.28
CA ASP A 382 -2.54 -3.79 36.25
C ASP A 382 -1.65 -3.51 37.46
N THR A 383 -1.59 -2.24 37.85
CA THR A 383 -0.70 -1.82 38.93
C THR A 383 -1.28 -0.62 39.68
N GLU A 384 -0.69 -0.25 40.81
CA GLU A 384 -1.24 0.80 41.65
C GLU A 384 -1.18 2.18 40.95
N CYS A 385 -2.32 2.85 40.85
CA CYS A 385 -2.47 4.11 40.09
C CYS A 385 -1.55 5.25 40.54
N TYR A 386 -0.96 5.17 41.75
CA TYR A 386 -0.08 6.22 42.28
C TYR A 386 1.35 6.14 41.75
N ARG A 387 1.75 5.02 41.11
CA ARG A 387 3.11 4.85 40.57
C ARG A 387 3.41 5.88 39.48
N SER A 388 4.66 6.33 39.43
CA SER A 388 5.14 7.22 38.38
C SER A 388 5.53 6.43 37.15
N LYS A 389 4.94 6.75 35.98
CA LYS A 389 5.21 6.08 34.70
C LYS A 389 5.06 7.05 33.54
N GLN A 390 5.71 6.73 32.43
CA GLN A 390 5.47 7.36 31.14
C GLN A 390 4.01 7.13 30.73
N PHE A 391 3.50 7.84 29.73
CA PHE A 391 2.09 7.73 29.38
C PHE A 391 1.81 8.05 27.91
N ILE A 392 0.70 7.51 27.41
CA ILE A 392 0.28 7.71 26.03
C ILE A 392 -1.03 8.49 26.04
N CYS A 393 -1.07 9.61 25.32
CA CYS A 393 -2.30 10.36 25.08
C CYS A 393 -2.89 9.99 23.71
N GLN A 394 -4.21 10.00 23.63
CA GLN A 394 -4.96 9.94 22.37
C GLN A 394 -5.91 11.12 22.20
N ALA A 395 -6.09 11.58 20.98
CA ALA A 395 -7.04 12.61 20.62
C ALA A 395 -7.78 12.25 19.33
N SER A 396 -8.96 12.82 19.17
CA SER A 396 -9.63 12.85 17.88
C SER A 396 -8.78 13.68 16.90
N PRO A 397 -8.70 13.27 15.63
CA PRO A 397 -8.10 14.11 14.59
C PRO A 397 -8.90 15.42 14.36
N ASN A 398 -8.24 16.48 13.90
CA ASN A 398 -8.83 17.81 13.63
C ASN A 398 -9.83 17.85 12.47
#